data_AF-A0A538U8C2-F1
#
_entry.id   AF-A0A538U8C2-F1
#
_cell.length_a   1.000
_cell.length_b   1.000
_cell.length_c   1.000
_cell.angle_alpha   90.00
_cell.angle_beta   90.00
_cell.angle_gamma   90.00
#
_symmetry.space_group_name_H-M   'P 1'
#
loop_
_entity.id
_entity.type
_entity.pdbx_description
1 polymer ?
#
loop_
_entity_poly.entity_id
_entity_poly.type
_entity_poly.pdbx_seq_one_letter_code
_entity_poly.pdbx_strand_id
1 'polypeptide(L)' 'WFLAFCERLLQGSLPVIGLLAHDPFPGRPPRYLRALVYDYRFTDAATRRATGAWWERRLEGLYCPVLTLEGGRLRAAAPP' A
#
# COMPACT_ATOMS: atom_id res chain seq x y z
N TRP A 1 6.18 -2.18 12.07
CA TRP A 1 6.50 -0.95 11.32
C TRP A 1 5.40 -0.58 10.31
N PHE A 2 4.98 -1.48 9.40
CA PHE A 2 4.02 -1.14 8.33
C PHE A 2 2.64 -0.70 8.84
N LEU A 3 2.05 -1.45 9.78
CA LEU A 3 0.75 -1.06 10.37
C LEU A 3 0.82 0.29 11.11
N ALA A 4 1.91 0.55 11.82
CA ALA A 4 2.15 1.85 12.46
C ALA A 4 2.30 2.97 11.40
N PHE A 5 2.98 2.68 10.29
CA PHE A 5 3.03 3.60 9.14
C PHE A 5 1.63 3.88 8.58
N CYS A 6 0.79 2.86 8.37
CA CYS A 6 -0.59 3.02 7.93
C CYS A 6 -1.43 3.86 8.91
N GLU A 7 -1.30 3.62 10.21
CA GLU A 7 -1.97 4.42 11.23
C GLU A 7 -1.58 5.90 11.13
N ARG A 8 -0.29 6.19 10.98
CA ARG A 8 0.20 7.56 10.83
C ARG A 8 -0.24 8.23 9.53
N LEU A 9 -0.37 7.49 8.45
CA LEU A 9 -0.96 7.98 7.20
C LEU A 9 -2.45 8.32 7.38
N LEU A 10 -3.23 7.45 8.03
CA LEU A 10 -4.64 7.71 8.33
C LEU A 10 -4.83 8.90 9.29
N GLN A 11 -3.84 9.17 10.16
CA GLN A 11 -3.82 10.36 11.02
C GLN A 11 -3.42 11.64 10.28
N GLY A 12 -2.90 11.55 9.04
CA GLY A 12 -2.37 12.70 8.31
C GLY A 12 -1.07 13.24 8.92
N SER A 13 -0.24 12.38 9.50
CA SER A 13 0.98 12.79 10.19
C SER A 13 2.01 13.39 9.22
N LEU A 14 2.18 14.72 9.23
CA LEU A 14 3.13 15.44 8.36
C LEU A 14 4.57 14.88 8.44
N PRO A 15 5.13 14.54 9.62
CA PRO A 15 6.46 13.93 9.69
C PRO A 15 6.56 12.60 8.96
N VAL A 16 5.50 11.78 8.92
CA VAL A 16 5.49 10.49 8.23
C VAL A 16 5.24 10.65 6.73
N ILE A 17 4.34 11.57 6.35
CA ILE A 17 4.10 11.91 4.94
C ILE A 17 5.39 12.44 4.30
N GLY A 18 6.16 13.26 5.03
CA GLY A 18 7.44 13.79 4.56
C GLY A 18 8.53 12.74 4.30
N LEU A 19 8.33 11.48 4.72
CA LEU A 19 9.23 10.37 4.37
C LEU A 19 8.96 9.80 2.97
N LEU A 20 7.79 10.11 2.39
CA LEU A 20 7.42 9.67 1.05
C LEU A 20 7.97 10.64 0.02
N ALA A 21 8.39 10.11 -1.14
CA ALA A 21 8.84 10.94 -2.26
C ALA A 21 7.74 11.91 -2.78
N HIS A 22 6.48 11.54 -2.58
CA HIS A 22 5.32 12.37 -2.87
C HIS A 22 4.18 12.06 -1.90
N ASP A 23 3.36 13.05 -1.57
CA ASP A 23 2.15 12.86 -0.75
C ASP A 23 1.04 12.23 -1.62
N PRO A 24 0.63 10.98 -1.34
CA PRO A 24 -0.42 10.31 -2.10
C PRO A 24 -1.84 10.77 -1.70
N PHE A 25 -2.00 11.57 -0.64
CA PHE A 25 -3.30 12.00 -0.10
C PHE A 25 -3.39 13.52 0.11
N PRO A 26 -3.26 14.33 -0.95
CA PRO A 26 -3.22 15.78 -0.83
C PRO A 26 -4.53 16.33 -0.22
N GLY A 27 -4.37 17.28 0.71
CA GLY A 27 -5.46 18.07 1.28
C GLY A 27 -6.17 17.43 2.48
N ARG A 28 -6.27 16.10 2.57
CA ARG A 28 -6.82 15.41 3.75
C ARG A 28 -6.33 13.97 3.86
N PRO A 29 -6.15 13.45 5.10
CA PRO A 29 -5.84 12.04 5.28
C PRO A 29 -6.94 11.13 4.71
N PRO A 30 -6.58 9.94 4.21
CA PRO A 30 -7.54 8.98 3.69
C PRO A 30 -8.41 8.42 4.82
N ARG A 31 -9.66 8.05 4.52
CA ARG A 31 -10.55 7.36 5.48
C ARG A 31 -10.24 5.86 5.59
N TYR A 32 -9.75 5.28 4.49
CA TYR A 32 -9.46 3.86 4.39
C TYR A 32 -8.12 3.65 3.69
N LEU A 33 -7.36 2.66 4.14
CA LEU A 33 -6.16 2.18 3.46
C LEU A 33 -6.33 0.71 3.07
N ARG A 34 -6.05 0.41 1.79
CA ARG A 34 -6.02 -0.94 1.27
C ARG A 34 -4.62 -1.26 0.76
N ALA A 35 -3.97 -2.23 1.38
CA ALA A 35 -2.63 -2.67 1.02
C ALA A 35 -2.69 -4.01 0.28
N LEU A 36 -2.15 -4.06 -0.93
CA LEU A 36 -2.05 -5.28 -1.74
C LEU A 36 -0.65 -5.88 -1.63
N VAL A 37 -0.57 -7.21 -1.66
CA VAL A 37 0.69 -7.95 -1.75
C VAL A 37 0.77 -8.65 -3.10
N TYR A 38 1.93 -8.51 -3.76
CA TYR A 38 2.23 -9.16 -5.02
C TYR A 38 3.49 -10.00 -4.87
N ASP A 39 3.49 -11.21 -5.44
CA ASP A 39 4.67 -12.02 -5.67
C ASP A 39 5.31 -11.60 -7.00
N TYR A 40 6.60 -11.24 -6.97
CA TYR A 40 7.36 -10.80 -8.15
C TYR A 40 8.40 -11.85 -8.50
N ARG A 41 8.42 -12.27 -9.76
CA ARG A 41 9.42 -13.22 -10.29
C ARG A 41 10.05 -12.66 -11.53
N PHE A 42 11.33 -12.97 -11.73
CA PHE A 42 12.01 -12.59 -12.96
C PHE A 42 11.32 -13.29 -14.12
N THR A 43 11.05 -12.56 -15.20
CA THR A 43 10.63 -13.18 -16.46
C THR A 43 11.81 -13.92 -17.09
N ASP A 44 11.51 -14.88 -17.98
CA ASP A 44 12.55 -15.51 -18.77
C ASP A 44 13.18 -14.57 -19.82
N ALA A 45 14.29 -15.02 -20.41
CA ALA A 45 15.04 -14.23 -21.38
C ALA A 45 14.26 -13.95 -22.69
N ALA A 46 13.38 -14.87 -23.11
CA ALA A 46 12.60 -14.70 -24.33
C ALA A 46 11.54 -13.60 -24.14
N THR A 47 10.81 -13.66 -23.04
CA THR A 47 9.81 -12.67 -22.62
C THR A 47 10.46 -11.29 -22.46
N ARG A 48 11.61 -11.22 -21.79
CA ARG A 48 12.33 -9.96 -21.64
C ARG A 48 12.79 -9.37 -22.98
N ARG A 49 13.31 -10.19 -23.90
CA ARG A 49 13.71 -9.70 -25.24
C ARG A 49 12.52 -9.21 -26.05
N ALA A 50 11.39 -9.91 -25.97
CA ALA A 50 10.20 -9.58 -26.75
C ALA A 50 9.44 -8.36 -26.20
N THR A 51 9.37 -8.22 -24.88
CA THR A 51 8.48 -7.24 -24.22
C THR A 51 9.21 -6.15 -23.44
N GLY A 52 10.50 -6.35 -23.13
CA GLY A 52 11.25 -5.52 -22.21
C GLY A 52 10.89 -5.73 -20.73
N ALA A 53 9.88 -6.54 -20.42
CA ALA A 53 9.50 -6.83 -19.04
C ALA A 53 10.65 -7.55 -18.33
N TRP A 54 10.97 -7.09 -17.12
CA TRP A 54 11.99 -7.69 -16.27
C TRP A 54 11.38 -8.61 -15.20
N TRP A 55 10.18 -8.25 -14.73
CA TRP A 55 9.44 -8.99 -13.72
C TRP A 55 8.03 -9.30 -14.21
N GLU A 56 7.54 -10.49 -13.88
CA GLU A 56 6.12 -10.77 -13.81
C GLU A 56 5.64 -10.58 -12.37
N ARG A 57 4.38 -10.15 -12.21
CA ARG A 57 3.76 -9.96 -10.90
C ARG A 57 2.47 -10.76 -10.78
N ARG A 58 2.29 -11.45 -9.66
CA ARG A 58 1.06 -12.15 -9.31
C ARG A 58 0.46 -11.50 -8.07
N LEU A 59 -0.81 -11.15 -8.11
CA LEU A 59 -1.51 -10.62 -6.93
C LEU A 59 -1.78 -11.78 -5.96
N GLU A 60 -1.19 -11.74 -4.76
CA GLU A 60 -1.50 -12.72 -3.69
C GLU A 60 -2.74 -12.32 -2.90
N GLY A 61 -3.07 -11.02 -2.88
CA GLY A 61 -4.26 -10.49 -2.24
C GLY A 61 -3.96 -9.28 -1.36
N LEU A 62 -4.66 -9.20 -0.22
CA LEU A 62 -4.48 -8.14 0.76
C LEU A 62 -3.30 -8.46 1.69
N TYR A 63 -2.39 -7.51 1.89
CA TYR A 63 -1.31 -7.64 2.88
C TYR A 63 -1.86 -7.63 4.32
N CYS A 64 -2.90 -6.85 4.53
CA CYS A 64 -3.66 -6.76 5.77
C CYS A 64 -5.12 -6.40 5.44
N PRO A 65 -6.08 -6.57 6.37
CA PRO A 65 -7.44 -6.07 6.16
C PRO A 65 -7.44 -4.60 5.76
N VAL A 66 -8.51 -4.14 5.10
CA VAL A 66 -8.66 -2.70 4.86
C VAL A 66 -8.62 -1.98 6.21
N LEU A 67 -7.78 -0.96 6.34
CA LEU A 67 -7.55 -0.28 7.61
C LEU A 67 -8.31 1.05 7.65
N THR A 68 -8.78 1.44 8.84
CA THR A 68 -9.40 2.74 9.11
C THR A 68 -9.06 3.21 10.53
N LEU A 69 -9.40 4.45 10.85
CA LEU A 69 -9.35 4.98 12.22
C LEU A 69 -10.77 5.08 12.78
N GLU A 70 -11.00 4.41 13.91
CA GLU A 70 -12.24 4.54 14.69
C GLU A 70 -11.86 4.97 16.11
N GLY A 71 -12.43 6.08 16.58
CA GLY A 71 -12.07 6.66 17.88
C GLY A 71 -10.56 6.95 18.02
N GLY A 72 -9.89 7.29 16.91
CA GLY A 72 -8.45 7.55 16.87
C GLY A 72 -7.55 6.31 16.93
N ARG A 73 -8.11 5.10 16.88
CA ARG A 73 -7.36 3.83 16.90
C ARG A 73 -7.46 3.13 15.57
N LEU A 74 -6.35 2.50 15.15
CA LEU A 74 -6.33 1.65 13.95
C LEU A 74 -7.28 0.44 14.12
N ARG A 75 -8.17 0.26 13.15
CA ARG A 75 -9.12 -0.86 13.06
C ARG A 75 -9.13 -1.46 11.66
N ALA A 76 -9.52 -2.73 11.57
CA ALA A 76 -9.95 -3.32 10.31
C ALA A 76 -11.33 -2.75 9.98
N ALA A 77 -11.49 -2.21 8.77
CA ALA A 77 -12.79 -1.81 8.25
C ALA A 77 -13.67 -3.06 8.08
N ALA A 78 -14.95 -2.93 8.42
CA ALA A 78 -15.93 -3.95 8.10
C ALA A 78 -15.90 -4.25 6.60
N PRO A 79 -16.03 -5.53 6.18
CA PRO A 79 -16.23 -5.84 4.78
C PRO A 79 -17.49 -5.11 4.26
N PRO A 80 -17.49 -4.69 2.98
CA PRO A 80 -18.66 -4.07 2.37
C PRO A 80 -19.86 -5.02 2.31
#